data_AF-A0A946IW90-F1
#
_entry.id   AF-A0A946IW90-F1
#
_cell.length_a   1.000
_cell.length_b   1.000
_cell.length_c   1.000
_cell.angle_alpha   90.00
_cell.angle_beta   90.00
_cell.angle_gamma   90.00
#
_symmetry.space_group_name_H-M   'P 1'
#
loop_
_entity.id
_entity.type
_entity.pdbx_description
1 polymer ?
#
loop_
_entity_poly.entity_id
_entity_poly.type
_entity_poly.pdbx_seq_one_letter_code
_entity_poly.pdbx_strand_id
1 'polypeptide(L)'
;MQDKLKNWEELCNDGENYGGEGENLSPKEKILFENIKDKKVLKIQDAYLFSKSGKIEENHGRELAEMIAHFPFVKTISSMIITHNRLGPEGIKILTSSPFLPKVNYLHLGSNDLGDEGLTILSQTDLFSEVETLNLECNGITAEGAKALAQSPFLTKVNYLNLVDNRVGDEGALAIANSDNLSNLTYLHLGGNRIKSEEAKSALKNSSKLTKLEKLKIF
;
A
#
# COMPACT_ATOMS: atom_id res chain seq x y z
N MET A 1 7.23 4.98 24.34
CA MET A 1 7.32 3.53 24.06
C MET A 1 6.96 3.40 22.59
N GLN A 2 7.96 3.33 21.70
CA GLN A 2 7.71 3.09 20.28
C GLN A 2 7.31 1.62 20.16
N ASP A 3 6.05 1.36 19.81
CA ASP A 3 5.64 0.04 19.34
C ASP A 3 6.46 -0.23 18.08
N LYS A 4 7.52 -1.04 18.23
CA LYS A 4 8.11 -1.73 17.10
C LYS A 4 6.94 -2.44 16.43
N LEU A 5 6.61 -2.05 15.18
CA LEU A 5 5.83 -2.87 14.27
C LEU A 5 6.33 -4.30 14.46
N LYS A 6 5.53 -5.14 15.13
CA LYS A 6 5.86 -6.56 15.32
C LYS A 6 6.25 -7.09 13.95
N ASN A 7 7.30 -7.89 13.90
CA ASN A 7 7.71 -8.56 12.68
C ASN A 7 6.49 -9.40 12.25
N TRP A 8 5.73 -8.92 11.27
CA TRP A 8 4.41 -9.44 10.86
C TRP A 8 4.49 -10.89 10.35
N GLU A 9 5.72 -11.40 10.16
CA GLU A 9 6.09 -12.77 9.89
C GLU A 9 5.67 -13.72 11.04
N GLU A 10 5.55 -13.19 12.26
CA GLU A 10 5.19 -13.96 13.46
C GLU A 10 3.67 -14.06 13.72
N LEU A 11 2.83 -13.45 12.86
CA LEU A 11 1.37 -13.52 12.96
C LEU A 11 0.83 -14.72 12.17
N CYS A 12 0.83 -15.90 12.79
CA CYS A 12 0.19 -17.11 12.24
C CYS A 12 -1.34 -17.09 12.48
N ASN A 13 -2.14 -17.61 11.54
CA ASN A 13 -3.54 -17.96 11.82
C ASN A 13 -3.54 -19.35 12.43
N ASP A 14 -4.18 -19.52 13.58
CA ASP A 14 -4.53 -20.83 14.14
C ASP A 14 -6.01 -21.21 13.89
N GLY A 15 -6.81 -20.34 13.26
CA GLY A 15 -8.19 -20.67 12.84
C GLY A 15 -9.20 -20.82 13.99
N GLU A 16 -8.76 -20.87 15.24
CA GLU A 16 -9.62 -21.02 16.42
C GLU A 16 -10.45 -19.76 16.70
N ASN A 17 -10.02 -18.59 16.20
CA ASN A 17 -10.64 -17.28 16.48
C ASN A 17 -11.91 -16.95 15.66
N TYR A 18 -12.37 -17.85 14.80
CA TYR A 18 -13.44 -17.56 13.84
C TYR A 18 -14.73 -18.39 14.00
N GLY A 19 -14.76 -19.41 14.86
CA GLY A 19 -15.95 -20.25 15.08
C GLY A 19 -16.44 -20.91 13.78
N GLY A 20 -17.76 -20.95 13.55
CA GLY A 20 -18.39 -21.44 12.30
C GLY A 20 -18.46 -20.40 11.17
N GLU A 21 -17.85 -19.22 11.35
CA GLU A 21 -17.73 -18.25 10.26
C GLU A 21 -16.84 -18.85 9.18
N GLY A 22 -17.37 -18.96 7.95
CA GLY A 22 -16.60 -19.48 6.83
C GLY A 22 -17.05 -20.85 6.28
N GLU A 23 -17.98 -21.54 6.96
CA GLU A 23 -18.44 -22.89 6.56
C GLU A 23 -19.00 -22.95 5.13
N ASN A 24 -19.70 -21.91 4.71
CA ASN A 24 -20.36 -21.80 3.39
C ASN A 24 -19.56 -21.00 2.34
N LEU A 25 -18.27 -20.76 2.57
CA LEU A 25 -17.43 -20.01 1.62
C LEU A 25 -17.06 -20.87 0.41
N SER A 26 -17.01 -20.24 -0.77
CA SER A 26 -16.40 -20.84 -1.95
C SER A 26 -14.90 -21.11 -1.72
N PRO A 27 -14.25 -21.99 -2.50
CA PRO A 27 -12.82 -22.25 -2.35
C PRO A 27 -11.94 -20.98 -2.44
N LYS A 28 -12.30 -20.04 -3.32
CA LYS A 28 -11.60 -18.75 -3.47
C LYS A 28 -11.79 -17.85 -2.25
N GLU A 29 -13.00 -17.80 -1.68
CA GLU A 29 -13.27 -17.03 -0.47
C GLU A 29 -12.62 -17.65 0.78
N LYS A 30 -12.49 -18.99 0.85
CA LYS A 30 -11.74 -19.66 1.91
C LYS A 30 -10.27 -19.25 1.94
N ILE A 31 -9.63 -19.17 0.76
CA ILE A 31 -8.26 -18.65 0.66
C ILE A 31 -8.18 -17.23 1.21
N LEU A 32 -9.12 -16.35 0.83
CA LEU A 32 -9.15 -14.98 1.32
C LEU A 32 -9.35 -14.92 2.84
N PHE A 33 -10.30 -15.71 3.37
CA PHE A 33 -10.61 -15.81 4.79
C PHE A 33 -9.41 -16.28 5.62
N GLU A 34 -8.73 -17.33 5.19
CA GLU A 34 -7.53 -17.87 5.85
C GLU A 34 -6.34 -16.90 5.84
N ASN A 35 -6.38 -15.90 4.95
CA ASN A 35 -5.41 -14.81 4.87
C ASN A 35 -5.80 -13.56 5.66
N ILE A 36 -6.94 -13.57 6.37
CA ILE A 36 -7.27 -12.59 7.41
C ILE A 36 -6.78 -13.13 8.75
N LYS A 37 -5.76 -12.49 9.33
CA LYS A 37 -5.21 -12.84 10.66
C LYS A 37 -5.86 -11.98 11.74
N ASP A 38 -6.27 -12.62 12.84
CA ASP A 38 -6.86 -11.97 14.03
C ASP A 38 -8.00 -10.99 13.73
N LYS A 39 -8.74 -11.18 12.64
CA LYS A 39 -9.76 -10.27 12.11
C LYS A 39 -9.24 -8.86 11.79
N LYS A 40 -7.92 -8.64 11.82
CA LYS A 40 -7.26 -7.32 11.79
C LYS A 40 -6.34 -7.11 10.60
N VAL A 41 -5.74 -8.17 10.08
CA VAL A 41 -4.72 -8.06 9.03
C VAL A 41 -5.12 -8.91 7.85
N LEU A 42 -5.43 -8.29 6.71
CA LEU A 42 -5.51 -9.01 5.45
C LEU A 42 -4.11 -9.07 4.85
N LYS A 43 -3.54 -10.28 4.72
CA LYS A 43 -2.23 -10.51 4.10
C LYS A 43 -2.34 -11.45 2.91
N ILE A 44 -2.17 -10.93 1.71
CA ILE A 44 -2.11 -11.70 0.48
C ILE A 44 -0.76 -11.42 -0.19
N GLN A 45 0.08 -12.43 -0.21
CA GLN A 45 1.38 -12.38 -0.84
C GLN A 45 1.37 -13.41 -1.97
N ASP A 46 1.74 -12.95 -3.16
CA ASP A 46 1.83 -13.73 -4.39
C ASP A 46 0.47 -14.21 -4.95
N ALA A 47 0.29 -13.94 -6.24
CA ALA A 47 -0.87 -14.37 -7.02
C ALA A 47 -1.11 -15.90 -7.05
N TYR A 48 -0.07 -16.69 -6.76
CA TYR A 48 -0.11 -18.15 -6.83
C TYR A 48 -1.11 -18.78 -5.87
N LEU A 49 -1.47 -18.11 -4.77
CA LEU A 49 -2.49 -18.59 -3.83
C LEU A 49 -3.83 -18.90 -4.52
N PHE A 50 -4.12 -18.23 -5.64
CA PHE A 50 -5.37 -18.39 -6.38
C PHE A 50 -5.21 -19.16 -7.70
N SER A 51 -4.00 -19.62 -8.03
CA SER A 51 -3.71 -20.36 -9.27
C SER A 51 -3.68 -21.87 -9.04
N LYS A 52 -4.55 -22.62 -9.73
CA LYS A 52 -4.46 -24.10 -9.79
C LYS A 52 -3.37 -24.61 -10.73
N SER A 53 -2.90 -23.77 -11.66
CA SER A 53 -2.04 -24.17 -12.79
C SER A 53 -0.60 -23.66 -12.69
N GLY A 54 -0.27 -22.90 -11.64
CA GLY A 54 1.03 -22.23 -11.51
C GLY A 54 1.24 -21.11 -12.53
N LYS A 55 0.18 -20.65 -13.21
CA LYS A 55 0.20 -19.50 -14.12
C LYS A 55 -0.65 -18.38 -13.53
N ILE A 56 -0.09 -17.17 -13.52
CA ILE A 56 -0.83 -15.95 -13.20
C ILE A 56 -1.61 -15.56 -14.46
N GLU A 57 -2.93 -15.60 -14.37
CA GLU A 57 -3.79 -15.17 -15.47
C GLU A 57 -3.73 -13.65 -15.63
N GLU A 58 -3.95 -13.15 -16.85
CA GLU A 58 -3.83 -11.72 -17.17
C GLU A 58 -4.72 -10.84 -16.29
N ASN A 59 -5.91 -11.33 -15.92
CA ASN A 59 -6.89 -10.61 -15.12
C ASN A 59 -6.80 -10.86 -13.61
N HIS A 60 -5.79 -11.61 -13.14
CA HIS A 60 -5.69 -12.04 -11.74
C HIS A 60 -5.85 -10.87 -10.74
N GLY A 61 -5.15 -9.77 -10.96
CA GLY A 61 -5.19 -8.62 -10.04
C GLY A 61 -6.59 -7.98 -9.93
N ARG A 62 -7.31 -7.91 -11.06
CA ARG A 62 -8.70 -7.44 -11.10
C ARG A 62 -9.62 -8.38 -10.33
N GLU A 63 -9.53 -9.69 -10.59
CA GLU A 63 -10.35 -10.68 -9.90
C GLU A 63 -10.12 -10.68 -8.39
N LEU A 64 -8.86 -10.57 -7.97
CA LEU A 64 -8.52 -10.45 -6.56
C LEU A 64 -9.12 -9.20 -5.93
N ALA A 65 -9.01 -8.05 -6.61
CA ALA A 65 -9.59 -6.80 -6.14
C ALA A 65 -11.13 -6.91 -5.99
N GLU A 66 -11.82 -7.53 -6.95
CA GLU A 66 -13.26 -7.77 -6.88
C GLU A 66 -13.64 -8.65 -5.69
N MET A 67 -12.88 -9.73 -5.47
CA MET A 67 -13.10 -10.61 -4.33
C MET A 67 -12.94 -9.85 -3.01
N ILE A 68 -11.84 -9.11 -2.83
CA ILE A 68 -11.59 -8.34 -1.61
C ILE A 68 -12.68 -7.28 -1.42
N ALA A 69 -13.02 -6.55 -2.48
CA ALA A 69 -13.97 -5.45 -2.42
C ALA A 69 -15.37 -5.90 -1.98
N HIS A 70 -15.75 -7.15 -2.29
CA HIS A 70 -17.07 -7.71 -1.97
C HIS A 70 -17.06 -8.70 -0.80
N PHE A 71 -15.92 -8.89 -0.10
CA PHE A 71 -15.83 -9.88 0.97
C PHE A 71 -16.15 -9.29 2.35
N PRO A 72 -17.30 -9.60 2.98
CA PRO A 72 -17.75 -8.89 4.19
C PRO A 72 -16.83 -9.04 5.41
N PHE A 73 -15.98 -10.06 5.43
CA PHE A 73 -15.05 -10.32 6.54
C PHE A 73 -13.85 -9.36 6.56
N VAL A 74 -13.63 -8.54 5.52
CA VAL A 74 -12.58 -7.51 5.54
C VAL A 74 -12.98 -6.27 6.34
N LYS A 75 -14.26 -6.12 6.74
CA LYS A 75 -14.77 -4.91 7.40
C LYS A 75 -14.10 -4.54 8.74
N THR A 76 -13.39 -5.49 9.35
CA THR A 76 -12.74 -5.31 10.65
C THR A 76 -11.24 -5.10 10.55
N ILE A 77 -10.65 -5.19 9.36
CA ILE A 77 -9.19 -5.09 9.23
C ILE A 77 -8.71 -3.67 9.55
N SER A 78 -7.56 -3.56 10.18
CA SER A 78 -6.83 -2.30 10.35
C SER A 78 -5.62 -2.22 9.42
N SER A 79 -5.22 -3.35 8.83
CA SER A 79 -3.99 -3.46 8.03
C SER A 79 -4.24 -4.29 6.78
N MET A 80 -3.79 -3.79 5.63
CA MET A 80 -3.92 -4.46 4.34
C MET A 80 -2.55 -4.59 3.68
N ILE A 81 -2.14 -5.83 3.45
CA ILE A 81 -0.89 -6.21 2.79
C ILE A 81 -1.27 -7.03 1.58
N ILE A 82 -1.18 -6.44 0.39
CA ILE A 82 -1.44 -7.14 -0.86
C ILE A 82 -0.20 -6.90 -1.71
N THR A 83 0.64 -7.92 -1.91
CA THR A 83 1.90 -7.75 -2.63
C THR A 83 2.06 -8.80 -3.72
N HIS A 84 2.71 -8.46 -4.83
CA HIS A 84 2.97 -9.40 -5.93
C HIS A 84 1.70 -9.97 -6.56
N ASN A 85 0.66 -9.14 -6.70
CA ASN A 85 -0.65 -9.54 -7.18
C ASN A 85 -1.13 -8.80 -8.45
N ARG A 86 -0.28 -7.97 -9.06
CA ARG A 86 -0.58 -7.24 -10.31
C ARG A 86 -1.93 -6.53 -10.28
N LEU A 87 -2.30 -5.89 -9.16
CA LEU A 87 -3.58 -5.20 -9.04
C LEU A 87 -3.78 -4.17 -10.16
N GLY A 88 -2.71 -3.47 -10.52
CA GLY A 88 -2.75 -2.38 -11.49
C GLY A 88 -3.68 -1.24 -11.06
N PRO A 89 -3.86 -0.23 -11.93
CA PRO A 89 -4.78 0.88 -11.67
C PRO A 89 -6.23 0.43 -11.47
N GLU A 90 -6.70 -0.53 -12.27
CA GLU A 90 -8.09 -1.02 -12.21
C GLU A 90 -8.37 -1.76 -10.89
N GLY A 91 -7.41 -2.54 -10.37
CA GLY A 91 -7.55 -3.15 -9.05
C GLY A 91 -7.69 -2.12 -7.94
N ILE A 92 -6.91 -1.04 -7.97
CA ILE A 92 -7.07 0.07 -7.01
C ILE A 92 -8.44 0.71 -7.13
N LYS A 93 -8.91 1.00 -8.34
CA LYS A 93 -10.24 1.55 -8.59
C LYS A 93 -11.35 0.70 -7.96
N ILE A 94 -11.28 -0.62 -8.14
CA ILE A 94 -12.22 -1.58 -7.55
C ILE A 94 -12.15 -1.54 -6.02
N LEU A 95 -10.95 -1.62 -5.44
CA LEU A 95 -10.77 -1.56 -3.98
C LEU A 95 -11.34 -0.25 -3.40
N THR A 96 -11.11 0.90 -4.05
CA THR A 96 -11.63 2.20 -3.58
C THR A 96 -13.15 2.34 -3.68
N SER A 97 -13.82 1.44 -4.41
CA SER A 97 -15.27 1.38 -4.53
C SER A 97 -15.90 0.33 -3.60
N SER A 98 -15.09 -0.35 -2.77
CA SER A 98 -15.58 -1.41 -1.90
C SER A 98 -16.56 -0.88 -0.84
N PRO A 99 -17.72 -1.53 -0.66
CA PRO A 99 -18.63 -1.23 0.44
C PRO A 99 -18.18 -1.82 1.79
N PHE A 100 -17.16 -2.68 1.80
CA PHE A 100 -16.72 -3.42 2.99
C PHE A 100 -15.36 -3.01 3.51
N LEU A 101 -14.46 -2.48 2.67
CA LEU A 101 -13.13 -2.09 3.14
C LEU A 101 -13.22 -0.95 4.16
N PRO A 102 -12.65 -1.12 5.36
CA PRO A 102 -12.57 -0.06 6.34
C PRO A 102 -11.41 0.88 6.01
N LYS A 103 -11.38 2.04 6.67
CA LYS A 103 -10.18 2.88 6.68
C LYS A 103 -9.09 2.20 7.48
N VAL A 104 -7.96 1.88 6.84
CA VAL A 104 -6.83 1.15 7.43
C VAL A 104 -5.71 2.10 7.84
N ASN A 105 -4.90 1.71 8.83
CA ASN A 105 -3.71 2.47 9.26
C ASN A 105 -2.41 2.00 8.58
N TYR A 106 -2.39 0.77 8.07
CA TYR A 106 -1.24 0.17 7.41
C TYR A 106 -1.64 -0.35 6.03
N LEU A 107 -1.00 0.19 4.99
CA LEU A 107 -1.25 -0.17 3.60
C LEU A 107 0.08 -0.53 2.91
N HIS A 108 0.22 -1.79 2.53
CA HIS A 108 1.35 -2.28 1.75
C HIS A 108 0.86 -2.88 0.44
N LEU A 109 1.18 -2.19 -0.65
CA LEU A 109 0.80 -2.54 -2.03
C LEU A 109 2.03 -2.76 -2.92
N GLY A 110 3.14 -3.27 -2.38
CA GLY A 110 4.39 -3.47 -3.11
C GLY A 110 4.24 -4.46 -4.26
N SER A 111 4.92 -4.20 -5.38
CA SER A 111 4.94 -5.09 -6.54
C SER A 111 3.55 -5.40 -7.12
N ASN A 112 2.72 -4.38 -7.37
CA ASN A 112 1.38 -4.52 -7.94
C ASN A 112 1.17 -3.80 -9.27
N ASP A 113 2.24 -3.30 -9.90
CA ASP A 113 2.18 -2.61 -11.19
C ASP A 113 1.21 -1.42 -11.20
N LEU A 114 1.11 -0.68 -10.08
CA LEU A 114 0.13 0.40 -9.94
C LEU A 114 0.36 1.55 -10.92
N GLY A 115 1.62 1.89 -11.20
CA GLY A 115 2.00 3.04 -12.01
C GLY A 115 1.48 4.37 -11.47
N ASP A 116 1.56 5.41 -12.29
CA ASP A 116 1.11 6.76 -11.94
C ASP A 116 -0.43 6.85 -11.86
N GLU A 117 -1.14 6.10 -12.70
CA GLU A 117 -2.60 6.07 -12.71
C GLU A 117 -3.16 5.47 -11.41
N GLY A 118 -2.66 4.31 -11.00
CA GLY A 118 -3.06 3.69 -9.74
C GLY A 118 -2.75 4.57 -8.54
N LEU A 119 -1.58 5.24 -8.53
CA LEU A 119 -1.23 6.16 -7.46
C LEU A 119 -2.09 7.45 -7.47
N THR A 120 -2.51 7.91 -8.64
CA THR A 120 -3.47 9.03 -8.77
C THR A 120 -4.80 8.66 -8.14
N ILE A 121 -5.34 7.48 -8.43
CA ILE A 121 -6.60 6.99 -7.84
C ILE A 121 -6.46 6.87 -6.32
N LEU A 122 -5.39 6.21 -5.85
CA LEU A 122 -5.10 6.04 -4.42
C LEU A 122 -5.00 7.38 -3.69
N SER A 123 -4.41 8.39 -4.33
CA SER A 123 -4.23 9.73 -3.77
C SER A 123 -5.52 10.56 -3.70
N GLN A 124 -6.58 10.16 -4.38
CA GLN A 124 -7.85 10.89 -4.50
C GLN A 124 -9.03 10.22 -3.80
N THR A 125 -8.78 9.25 -2.92
CA THR A 125 -9.81 8.57 -2.13
C THR A 125 -9.66 8.83 -0.62
N ASP A 126 -10.78 8.97 0.07
CA ASP A 126 -10.80 9.10 1.53
C ASP A 126 -10.71 7.73 2.24
N LEU A 127 -10.82 6.61 1.51
CA LEU A 127 -10.71 5.25 2.06
C LEU A 127 -9.38 5.04 2.79
N PHE A 128 -8.31 5.66 2.28
CA PHE A 128 -6.96 5.55 2.85
C PHE A 128 -6.56 6.76 3.69
N SER A 129 -7.51 7.61 4.09
CA SER A 129 -7.23 8.83 4.88
C SER A 129 -6.65 8.57 6.28
N GLU A 130 -6.80 7.35 6.79
CA GLU A 130 -6.25 6.93 8.09
C GLU A 130 -4.88 6.24 7.97
N VAL A 131 -4.32 6.12 6.76
CA VAL A 131 -3.04 5.42 6.55
C VAL A 131 -1.88 6.21 7.17
N GLU A 132 -1.19 5.55 8.09
CA GLU A 132 0.03 6.04 8.74
C GLU A 132 1.29 5.43 8.10
N THR A 133 1.20 4.15 7.73
CA THR A 133 2.29 3.43 7.05
C THR A 133 1.88 3.06 5.64
N LEU A 134 2.55 3.64 4.64
CA LEU A 134 2.31 3.42 3.23
C LEU A 134 3.56 2.82 2.57
N ASN A 135 3.46 1.57 2.10
CA ASN A 135 4.50 0.92 1.31
C ASN A 135 4.03 0.68 -0.13
N LEU A 136 4.74 1.30 -1.07
CA LEU A 136 4.47 1.30 -2.50
C LEU A 136 5.71 0.88 -3.31
N GLU A 137 6.62 0.09 -2.73
CA GLU A 137 7.81 -0.38 -3.44
C GLU A 137 7.50 -1.14 -4.73
N CYS A 138 8.40 -1.06 -5.72
CA CYS A 138 8.30 -1.82 -6.96
C CYS A 138 6.99 -1.64 -7.75
N ASN A 139 6.44 -0.42 -7.84
CA ASN A 139 5.16 -0.17 -8.53
C ASN A 139 5.27 0.61 -9.84
N GLY A 140 6.48 0.92 -10.30
CA GLY A 140 6.69 1.69 -11.53
C GLY A 140 6.25 3.15 -11.44
N ILE A 141 6.09 3.69 -10.23
CA ILE A 141 5.70 5.09 -9.97
C ILE A 141 6.78 6.04 -10.50
N THR A 142 6.39 7.05 -11.28
CA THR A 142 7.29 8.08 -11.80
C THR A 142 7.16 9.39 -11.03
N ALA A 143 7.70 10.48 -11.59
CA ALA A 143 7.52 11.82 -11.03
C ALA A 143 6.03 12.21 -10.95
N GLU A 144 5.20 11.78 -11.89
CA GLU A 144 3.78 12.14 -11.94
C GLU A 144 2.99 11.50 -10.79
N GLY A 145 3.18 10.20 -10.55
CA GLY A 145 2.57 9.54 -9.39
C GLY A 145 3.08 10.11 -8.07
N ALA A 146 4.38 10.43 -7.97
CA ALA A 146 4.94 11.07 -6.78
C ALA A 146 4.34 12.47 -6.52
N LYS A 147 4.09 13.26 -7.58
CA LYS A 147 3.36 14.53 -7.49
C LYS A 147 1.93 14.32 -7.01
N ALA A 148 1.21 13.33 -7.55
CA ALA A 148 -0.15 13.00 -7.11
C ALA A 148 -0.19 12.63 -5.62
N LEU A 149 0.74 11.81 -5.16
CA LEU A 149 0.90 11.46 -3.74
C LEU A 149 1.19 12.70 -2.88
N ALA A 150 2.15 13.53 -3.30
CA ALA A 150 2.52 14.76 -2.61
C ALA A 150 1.37 15.79 -2.52
N GLN A 151 0.40 15.71 -3.44
CA GLN A 151 -0.76 16.60 -3.49
C GLN A 151 -2.03 15.96 -2.91
N SER A 152 -1.98 14.72 -2.41
CA SER A 152 -3.15 14.04 -1.89
C SER A 152 -3.75 14.79 -0.70
N PRO A 153 -5.05 15.17 -0.73
CA PRO A 153 -5.71 15.78 0.42
C PRO A 153 -6.06 14.75 1.51
N PHE A 154 -5.94 13.45 1.22
CA PHE A 154 -6.38 12.37 2.11
C PHE A 154 -5.21 11.70 2.84
N LEU A 155 -4.07 11.50 2.18
CA LEU A 155 -2.90 10.80 2.75
C LEU A 155 -2.06 11.66 3.71
N THR A 156 -2.72 12.53 4.47
CA THR A 156 -2.08 13.52 5.35
C THR A 156 -1.56 12.93 6.66
N LYS A 157 -2.00 11.72 7.02
CA LYS A 157 -1.55 10.98 8.22
C LYS A 157 -0.31 10.12 8.00
N VAL A 158 0.16 10.00 6.76
CA VAL A 158 1.32 9.15 6.43
C VAL A 158 2.55 9.68 7.16
N ASN A 159 3.11 8.83 8.04
CA ASN A 159 4.34 9.09 8.79
C ASN A 159 5.49 8.18 8.34
N TYR A 160 5.18 7.06 7.68
CA TYR A 160 6.14 6.15 7.07
C TYR A 160 5.79 5.95 5.59
N LEU A 161 6.71 6.36 4.71
CA LEU A 161 6.55 6.20 3.26
C LEU A 161 7.72 5.42 2.66
N ASN A 162 7.41 4.30 2.01
CA ASN A 162 8.36 3.52 1.22
C ASN A 162 7.99 3.57 -0.26
N LEU A 163 8.92 4.08 -1.07
CA LEU A 163 8.84 4.19 -2.53
C LEU A 163 10.03 3.49 -3.21
N VAL A 164 10.67 2.51 -2.56
CA VAL A 164 11.82 1.76 -3.10
C VAL A 164 11.55 1.21 -4.50
N ASP A 165 12.59 1.21 -5.34
CA ASP A 165 12.57 0.59 -6.67
C ASP A 165 11.41 1.06 -7.55
N ASN A 166 11.18 2.37 -7.52
CA ASN A 166 10.31 3.08 -8.44
C ASN A 166 11.13 3.96 -9.40
N ARG A 167 10.49 4.90 -10.09
CA ARG A 167 11.09 5.80 -11.10
C ARG A 167 10.81 7.27 -10.77
N VAL A 168 10.70 7.60 -9.48
CA VAL A 168 10.26 8.92 -8.97
C VAL A 168 11.02 10.10 -9.59
N GLY A 169 12.33 9.98 -9.79
CA GLY A 169 13.14 11.02 -10.43
C GLY A 169 13.29 12.31 -9.59
N ASP A 170 14.05 13.27 -10.12
CA ASP A 170 14.33 14.53 -9.41
C ASP A 170 13.06 15.38 -9.20
N GLU A 171 12.17 15.44 -10.20
CA GLU A 171 10.91 16.19 -10.09
C GLU A 171 9.98 15.61 -9.02
N GLY A 172 9.84 14.29 -8.96
CA GLY A 172 9.02 13.64 -7.93
C GLY A 172 9.61 13.81 -6.54
N ALA A 173 10.94 13.77 -6.40
CA ALA A 173 11.64 14.05 -5.15
C ALA A 173 11.40 15.51 -4.69
N LEU A 174 11.47 16.48 -5.61
CA LEU A 174 11.15 17.88 -5.32
C LEU A 174 9.68 18.06 -4.92
N ALA A 175 8.75 17.34 -5.55
CA ALA A 175 7.34 17.38 -5.18
C ALA A 175 7.11 16.87 -3.76
N ILE A 176 7.71 15.73 -3.40
CA ILE A 176 7.65 15.18 -2.03
C ILE A 176 8.29 16.15 -1.04
N ALA A 177 9.47 16.69 -1.35
CA ALA A 177 10.19 17.64 -0.49
C ALA A 177 9.37 18.92 -0.20
N ASN A 178 8.53 19.36 -1.14
CA ASN A 178 7.75 20.60 -1.00
C ASN A 178 6.29 20.36 -0.58
N SER A 179 5.91 19.12 -0.25
CA SER A 179 4.52 18.79 0.11
C SER A 179 4.16 19.22 1.52
N ASP A 180 3.14 20.07 1.65
CA ASP A 180 2.49 20.38 2.93
C ASP A 180 1.71 19.17 3.50
N ASN A 181 1.18 18.32 2.61
CA ASN A 181 0.37 17.16 2.99
C ASN A 181 1.21 16.02 3.58
N LEU A 182 2.50 15.94 3.25
CA LEU A 182 3.43 14.96 3.80
C LEU A 182 4.25 15.48 5.00
N SER A 183 3.80 16.56 5.64
CA SER A 183 4.48 17.16 6.80
C SER A 183 4.56 16.25 8.04
N ASN A 184 3.77 15.16 8.08
CA ASN A 184 3.83 14.14 9.13
C ASN A 184 4.89 13.05 8.92
N LEU A 185 5.61 13.05 7.78
CA LEU A 185 6.64 12.05 7.50
C LEU A 185 7.76 12.09 8.55
N THR A 186 8.00 10.92 9.15
CA THR A 186 9.15 10.63 10.02
C THR A 186 10.15 9.71 9.33
N TYR A 187 9.67 8.89 8.39
CA TYR A 187 10.48 7.97 7.60
C TYR A 187 10.15 8.07 6.12
N LEU A 188 11.18 8.26 5.28
CA LEU A 188 11.07 8.28 3.82
C LEU A 188 12.16 7.40 3.19
N HIS A 189 11.75 6.40 2.43
CA HIS A 189 12.65 5.56 1.64
C HIS A 189 12.43 5.72 0.14
N LEU A 190 13.48 6.15 -0.56
CA LEU A 190 13.52 6.42 -1.99
C LEU A 190 14.70 5.73 -2.69
N GLY A 191 15.44 4.82 -2.02
CA GLY A 191 16.48 4.01 -2.65
C GLY A 191 15.99 3.26 -3.90
N GLY A 192 16.88 3.08 -4.88
CA GLY A 192 16.54 2.46 -6.16
C GLY A 192 15.69 3.34 -7.10
N ASN A 193 15.49 4.62 -6.76
CA ASN A 193 14.85 5.58 -7.65
C ASN A 193 15.87 6.32 -8.53
N ARG A 194 15.36 7.06 -9.51
CA ARG A 194 16.17 7.82 -10.49
C ARG A 194 16.51 9.25 -10.03
N ILE A 195 16.78 9.44 -8.72
CA ILE A 195 17.10 10.75 -8.13
C ILE A 195 18.60 11.01 -8.28
N LYS A 196 18.97 11.95 -9.15
CA LYS A 196 20.36 12.19 -9.57
C LYS A 196 20.87 13.53 -9.08
N SER A 197 20.07 14.59 -9.16
CA SER A 197 20.54 15.94 -8.89
C SER A 197 20.81 16.16 -7.39
N GLU A 198 21.88 16.91 -7.09
CA GLU A 198 22.15 17.34 -5.72
C GLU A 198 21.09 18.32 -5.20
N GLU A 199 20.43 19.05 -6.09
CA GLU A 199 19.28 19.90 -5.77
C GLU A 199 18.14 19.08 -5.17
N ALA A 200 17.69 18.01 -5.84
CA ALA A 200 16.60 17.18 -5.35
C ALA A 200 16.96 16.46 -4.03
N LYS A 201 18.20 15.95 -3.93
CA LYS A 201 18.69 15.34 -2.69
C LYS A 201 18.75 16.36 -1.55
N SER A 202 19.21 17.57 -1.81
CA SER A 202 19.28 18.66 -0.82
C SER A 202 17.88 19.11 -0.39
N ALA A 203 16.94 19.22 -1.33
CA ALA A 203 15.55 19.57 -1.04
C ALA A 203 14.90 18.55 -0.09
N LEU A 204 15.12 17.25 -0.29
CA LEU A 204 14.63 16.21 0.63
C LEU A 204 15.28 16.29 2.01
N LYS A 205 16.60 16.53 2.07
CA LYS A 205 17.36 16.60 3.34
C LYS A 205 17.04 17.85 4.16
N ASN A 206 16.80 18.98 3.49
CA ASN A 206 16.66 20.30 4.10
C ASN A 206 15.25 20.89 3.91
N SER A 207 14.25 20.04 3.65
CA SER A 207 12.88 20.49 3.43
C SER A 207 12.34 21.24 4.64
N SER A 208 11.80 22.43 4.41
CA SER A 208 11.05 23.20 5.42
C SER A 208 9.64 22.65 5.66
N LYS A 209 9.18 21.69 4.84
CA LYS A 209 7.86 21.06 4.93
C LYS A 209 7.91 19.73 5.67
N LEU A 210 8.95 18.92 5.42
CA LEU A 210 9.20 17.64 6.06
C LEU A 210 9.87 17.80 7.43
N THR A 211 9.31 18.66 8.29
CA THR A 211 9.90 19.10 9.56
C THR A 211 10.04 17.97 10.60
N LYS A 212 9.29 16.88 10.45
CA LYS A 212 9.32 15.71 11.34
C LYS A 212 10.20 14.57 10.80
N LEU A 213 10.87 14.75 9.66
CA LEU A 213 11.60 13.67 9.01
C LEU A 213 12.85 13.29 9.82
N GLU A 214 12.84 12.09 10.39
CA GLU A 214 13.94 11.56 11.20
C GLU A 214 14.88 10.67 10.37
N LYS A 215 14.33 9.97 9.37
CA LYS A 215 15.08 9.01 8.57
C LYS A 215 14.76 9.13 7.09
N LEU A 216 15.78 9.51 6.33
CA LEU A 216 15.78 9.58 4.88
C LEU A 216 16.75 8.56 4.29
N LYS A 217 16.29 7.75 3.33
CA LYS A 217 17.13 6.85 2.54
C LYS A 217 17.01 7.16 1.05
N ILE A 218 18.11 7.63 0.47
CA ILE A 218 18.25 7.96 -0.96
C ILE A 218 19.63 7.47 -1.42
N PHE A 219 19.67 6.35 -2.15
CA PHE A 219 20.89 5.76 -2.72
C PHE A 219 20.56 4.94 -3.97
#